data_AF-A0A2N5VMZ8-F1
#
_entry.id   AF-A0A2N5VMZ8-F1
#
_cell.length_a   1.000
_cell.length_b   1.000
_cell.length_c   1.000
_cell.angle_alpha   90.00
_cell.angle_beta   90.00
_cell.angle_gamma   90.00
#
_symmetry.space_group_name_H-M   'P 1'
#
loop_
_entity.id
_entity.type
_entity.pdbx_description
1 polymer ?
#
loop_
_entity_poly.entity_id
_entity_poly.type
_entity_poly.pdbx_seq_one_letter_code
_entity_poly.pdbx_strand_id
1 'polypeptide(L)'
;MFLTIRAHPAAGTRAGAPWRTKLGGADNHLKIPTKFRLQALAKAQSTVFQTPYNPSNLRTGDKYLTKKLKGPILQAYYPPIRPVNFKQLNQIFVRTAKANGVTGRDLEYWKLPDLREEKRLERVAYNRKRGKGPPKKGEGRRSQLKKRR
;
A
#
# COMPACT_ATOMS: atom_id res chain seq x y z
N MET A 1 48.91 25.30 37.10
CA MET A 1 48.92 25.58 38.55
C MET A 1 48.54 24.30 39.27
N PHE A 2 49.51 23.70 39.93
CA PHE A 2 49.33 22.52 40.79
C PHE A 2 48.74 22.97 42.13
N LEU A 3 47.68 22.32 42.58
CA LEU A 3 47.26 22.37 43.98
C LEU A 3 47.10 20.93 44.48
N THR A 4 48.17 20.48 45.11
CA THR A 4 48.23 19.32 46.00
C THR A 4 47.60 19.68 47.34
N ILE A 5 46.61 18.91 47.81
CA ILE A 5 46.19 18.92 49.21
C ILE A 5 46.17 17.49 49.74
N ARG A 6 47.17 17.22 50.58
CA ARG A 6 47.27 16.30 51.74
C ARG A 6 46.22 15.18 51.88
N ALA A 7 46.73 13.95 51.86
CA ALA A 7 46.18 12.82 52.58
C ALA A 7 46.39 12.97 54.10
N HIS A 8 45.45 12.48 54.92
CA HIS A 8 45.70 11.87 56.22
C HIS A 8 44.71 10.72 56.50
N PRO A 9 45.10 9.71 57.29
CA PRO A 9 44.51 8.39 57.29
C PRO A 9 43.58 8.14 58.48
N ALA A 10 42.63 7.22 58.33
CA ALA A 10 42.03 6.53 59.47
C ALA A 10 41.83 5.05 59.08
N ALA A 11 42.79 4.24 59.53
CA ALA A 11 42.69 2.80 59.52
C ALA A 11 41.55 2.36 60.45
N GLY A 12 40.39 2.08 59.87
CA GLY A 12 39.35 1.30 60.52
C GLY A 12 39.62 -0.17 60.27
N THR A 13 40.30 -0.83 61.22
CA THR A 13 40.38 -2.29 61.33
C THR A 13 38.98 -2.88 61.47
N ARG A 14 38.36 -3.26 60.34
CA ARG A 14 37.20 -4.16 60.39
C ARG A 14 37.73 -5.55 60.69
N ALA A 15 37.67 -5.87 61.98
CA ALA A 15 37.81 -7.20 62.53
C ALA A 15 37.10 -8.23 61.63
N GLY A 16 37.78 -9.37 61.44
CA GLY A 16 37.35 -10.44 60.57
C GLY A 16 35.90 -10.86 60.83
N ALA A 17 35.14 -10.97 59.75
CA ALA A 17 33.87 -11.66 59.73
C ALA A 17 34.15 -13.18 59.64
N PRO A 18 33.88 -13.99 60.68
CA PRO A 18 34.25 -15.40 60.73
C PRO A 18 33.23 -16.33 60.05
N TRP A 19 32.36 -15.82 59.17
CA TRP A 19 31.28 -16.61 58.57
C TRP A 19 31.50 -17.01 57.11
N ARG A 20 32.71 -16.85 56.55
CA ARG A 20 33.05 -17.49 55.26
C ARG A 20 33.31 -18.98 55.49
N THR A 21 32.27 -19.69 55.90
CA THR A 21 32.17 -21.14 55.80
C THR A 21 32.28 -21.53 54.34
N LYS A 22 33.11 -22.53 54.06
CA LYS A 22 33.15 -23.22 52.77
C LYS A 22 31.77 -23.86 52.54
N LEU A 23 30.89 -23.17 51.82
CA LEU A 23 29.76 -23.84 51.17
C LEU A 23 30.29 -24.42 49.86
N GLY A 24 30.70 -25.68 49.92
CA GLY A 24 30.71 -26.55 48.76
C GLY A 24 29.26 -26.72 48.29
N GLY A 25 28.88 -25.97 47.27
CA GLY A 25 27.59 -26.04 46.62
C GLY A 25 27.74 -25.32 45.29
N ALA A 26 27.70 -26.08 44.19
CA ALA A 26 27.81 -25.51 42.87
C ALA A 26 26.53 -24.73 42.55
N ASP A 27 26.53 -23.42 42.82
CA ASP A 27 25.49 -22.48 42.40
C ASP A 27 25.47 -22.40 40.86
N ASN A 28 24.81 -23.36 40.23
CA ASN A 28 24.68 -23.48 38.78
C ASN A 28 23.62 -22.54 38.19
N HIS A 29 22.95 -21.75 39.04
CA HIS A 29 21.76 -20.96 38.72
C HIS A 29 22.08 -19.61 38.05
N LEU A 30 23.32 -19.14 38.13
CA LEU A 30 23.77 -17.82 37.64
C LEU A 30 24.84 -17.92 36.53
N LYS A 31 24.96 -19.09 35.88
CA LYS A 31 25.93 -19.26 34.77
C LYS A 31 25.37 -18.67 33.48
N ILE A 32 26.00 -17.61 33.00
CA ILE A 32 25.70 -17.00 31.70
C ILE A 32 25.93 -18.07 30.61
N PRO A 33 24.92 -18.39 29.78
CA PRO A 33 25.07 -19.40 28.75
C PRO A 33 26.11 -18.98 27.70
N THR A 34 26.86 -19.96 27.21
CA THR A 34 27.86 -19.73 26.17
C THR A 34 27.19 -19.37 24.85
N LYS A 35 27.87 -18.57 24.01
CA LYS A 35 27.40 -18.18 22.67
C LYS A 35 26.96 -19.38 21.83
N PHE A 36 27.70 -20.49 21.90
CA PHE A 36 27.37 -21.72 21.21
C PHE A 36 26.02 -22.30 21.67
N ARG A 37 25.74 -22.35 22.98
CA ARG A 37 24.46 -22.85 23.50
C ARG A 37 23.29 -21.95 23.08
N LEU A 38 23.49 -20.64 23.07
CA LEU A 38 22.48 -19.68 22.57
C LEU A 38 22.20 -19.87 21.09
N GLN A 39 23.23 -20.09 20.27
CA GLN A 39 23.07 -20.37 18.84
C GLN A 39 22.34 -21.70 18.57
N ALA A 40 22.64 -22.75 19.34
CA ALA A 40 21.96 -24.04 19.23
C ALA A 40 20.47 -23.92 19.58
N LEU A 41 20.15 -23.19 20.66
CA LEU A 41 18.77 -22.90 21.04
C LEU A 41 18.04 -22.11 19.96
N ALA A 42 18.65 -21.03 19.43
CA ALA A 42 18.07 -20.23 18.36
C ALA A 42 17.82 -21.05 17.08
N LYS A 43 18.73 -21.98 16.75
CA LYS A 43 18.55 -22.92 15.64
C LYS A 43 17.36 -23.87 15.89
N ALA A 44 17.28 -24.47 17.08
CA ALA A 44 16.18 -25.36 17.45
C ALA A 44 14.83 -24.63 17.42
N GLN A 45 14.78 -23.41 17.95
CA GLN A 45 13.60 -22.54 17.90
C GLN A 45 13.18 -22.25 16.46
N SER A 46 14.12 -21.91 15.59
CA SER A 46 13.86 -21.67 14.17
C SER A 46 13.27 -22.90 13.48
N THR A 47 13.77 -24.11 13.78
CA THR A 47 13.20 -25.37 13.27
C THR A 47 11.77 -25.59 13.76
N VAL A 48 11.49 -25.34 15.04
CA VAL A 48 10.16 -25.53 15.63
C VAL A 48 9.14 -24.56 15.02
N PHE A 49 9.50 -23.28 14.90
CA PHE A 49 8.57 -22.24 14.45
C PHE A 49 8.67 -21.94 12.94
N GLN A 50 9.48 -22.69 12.20
CA GLN A 50 9.70 -22.50 10.77
C GLN A 50 10.11 -21.06 10.42
N THR A 51 10.95 -20.44 11.26
CA THR A 51 11.48 -19.08 11.03
C THR A 51 12.88 -19.15 10.42
N PRO A 52 13.33 -18.14 9.66
CA PRO A 52 14.66 -18.16 9.06
C PRO A 52 15.77 -17.98 10.12
N TYR A 53 16.77 -18.86 10.13
CA TYR A 53 17.97 -18.76 10.98
C TYR A 53 19.15 -18.11 10.23
N ASN A 54 19.60 -16.94 10.69
CA ASN A 54 20.66 -16.15 10.04
C ASN A 54 21.79 -15.75 11.02
N PRO A 55 22.72 -16.67 11.36
CA PRO A 55 23.77 -16.41 12.34
C PRO A 55 24.86 -15.45 11.86
N SER A 56 24.99 -15.25 10.54
CA SER A 56 25.99 -14.41 9.89
C SER A 56 25.46 -13.03 9.47
N ASN A 57 24.21 -12.71 9.81
CA ASN A 57 23.56 -11.43 9.49
C ASN A 57 23.59 -11.07 7.99
N LEU A 58 23.49 -12.07 7.12
CA LEU A 58 23.51 -11.88 5.67
C LEU A 58 22.17 -11.31 5.16
N ARG A 59 22.20 -10.61 4.03
CA ARG A 59 20.99 -10.08 3.38
C ARG A 59 20.37 -11.12 2.45
N THR A 60 19.48 -11.96 2.98
CA THR A 60 18.83 -13.05 2.25
C THR A 60 17.62 -12.61 1.40
N GLY A 61 17.10 -11.40 1.62
CA GLY A 61 15.92 -10.89 0.88
C GLY A 61 14.57 -11.24 1.51
N ASP A 62 14.55 -11.86 2.68
CA ASP A 62 13.33 -12.24 3.44
C ASP A 62 12.37 -11.07 3.68
N LYS A 63 12.91 -9.84 3.80
CA LYS A 63 12.16 -8.57 3.84
C LYS A 63 11.16 -8.41 2.68
N TYR A 64 11.44 -8.97 1.51
CA TYR A 64 10.56 -8.87 0.35
C TYR A 64 9.58 -10.04 0.29
N LEU A 65 10.00 -11.23 0.70
CA LEU A 65 9.16 -12.45 0.70
C LEU A 65 8.06 -12.39 1.77
N THR A 66 8.35 -11.80 2.94
CA THR A 66 7.39 -11.63 4.04
C THR A 66 6.38 -10.51 3.80
N LYS A 67 6.61 -9.65 2.81
CA LYS A 67 5.65 -8.58 2.49
C LYS A 67 4.41 -9.17 1.83
N LYS A 68 3.25 -8.90 2.44
CA LYS A 68 1.95 -9.20 1.85
C LYS A 68 1.79 -8.50 0.50
N LEU A 69 1.30 -9.24 -0.49
CA LEU A 69 0.98 -8.69 -1.80
C LEU A 69 -0.15 -7.67 -1.69
N LYS A 70 0.01 -6.51 -2.35
CA LYS A 70 -0.97 -5.42 -2.35
C LYS A 70 -1.85 -5.36 -3.61
N GLY A 71 -1.63 -6.26 -4.56
CA GLY A 71 -2.30 -6.28 -5.87
C GLY A 71 -3.83 -6.17 -5.79
N PRO A 72 -4.52 -7.03 -5.02
CA PRO A 72 -5.98 -6.99 -4.92
C PRO A 72 -6.52 -5.66 -4.35
N ILE A 73 -5.82 -5.10 -3.37
CA ILE A 73 -6.18 -3.80 -2.76
C ILE A 73 -6.03 -2.67 -3.79
N LEU A 74 -4.94 -2.67 -4.55
CA LEU A 74 -4.69 -1.66 -5.58
C LEU A 74 -5.67 -1.77 -6.74
N GLN A 75 -6.06 -2.99 -7.14
CA GLN A 75 -7.06 -3.21 -8.18
C GLN A 75 -8.42 -2.62 -7.78
N ALA A 76 -8.79 -2.71 -6.51
CA ALA A 76 -10.04 -2.19 -5.97
C ALA A 76 -10.02 -0.67 -5.69
N TYR A 77 -8.95 0.05 -6.04
CA TYR A 77 -8.81 1.48 -5.73
C TYR A 77 -9.93 2.34 -6.34
N TYR A 78 -10.32 2.03 -7.58
CA TYR A 78 -11.54 2.57 -8.17
C TYR A 78 -12.63 1.50 -8.14
N PRO A 79 -13.82 1.78 -7.58
CA PRO A 79 -14.89 0.80 -7.51
C PRO A 79 -15.28 0.35 -8.93
N PRO A 80 -15.50 -0.95 -9.17
CA PRO A 80 -15.90 -1.45 -10.49
C PRO A 80 -17.32 -1.02 -10.87
N ILE A 81 -18.14 -0.70 -9.85
CA ILE A 81 -19.47 -0.13 -10.02
C ILE A 81 -19.30 1.30 -10.51
N ARG A 82 -19.29 1.46 -11.84
CA ARG A 82 -19.57 2.76 -12.44
C ARG A 82 -21.06 3.04 -12.24
N PRO A 83 -21.47 4.29 -11.96
CA PRO A 83 -22.90 4.63 -12.00
C PRO A 83 -23.47 4.19 -13.35
N VAL A 84 -24.70 3.69 -13.34
CA VAL A 84 -25.36 3.14 -14.53
C VAL A 84 -25.26 4.16 -15.66
N ASN A 85 -24.67 3.76 -16.79
CA ASN A 85 -24.56 4.65 -17.93
C ASN A 85 -25.98 4.94 -18.46
N PHE A 86 -26.36 6.21 -18.61
CA PHE A 86 -27.67 6.61 -19.17
C PHE A 86 -28.02 5.87 -20.46
N LYS A 87 -27.01 5.58 -21.30
CA LYS A 87 -27.20 4.78 -22.51
C LYS A 87 -27.63 3.34 -22.23
N GLN A 88 -27.00 2.67 -21.26
CA GLN A 88 -27.36 1.30 -20.86
C GLN A 88 -28.72 1.28 -20.17
N LEU A 89 -28.99 2.26 -19.32
CA LEU A 89 -30.27 2.40 -18.65
C LEU A 89 -31.42 2.61 -19.66
N ASN A 90 -31.23 3.50 -20.64
CA ASN A 90 -32.19 3.71 -21.71
C ASN A 90 -32.39 2.48 -22.60
N GLN A 91 -31.38 1.63 -22.78
CA GLN A 91 -31.55 0.35 -23.47
C GLN A 91 -32.46 -0.61 -22.69
N ILE A 92 -32.31 -0.67 -21.37
CA ILE A 92 -33.18 -1.48 -20.50
C ILE A 92 -34.62 -0.96 -20.59
N PHE A 93 -34.81 0.34 -20.38
CA PHE A 93 -36.13 0.97 -20.46
C PHE A 93 -36.82 0.72 -21.81
N VAL A 94 -36.13 0.98 -22.92
CA VAL A 94 -36.68 0.76 -24.27
C VAL A 94 -37.05 -0.72 -24.50
N ARG A 95 -36.25 -1.67 -23.99
CA ARG A 95 -36.59 -3.10 -24.09
C ARG A 95 -37.86 -3.43 -23.31
N THR A 96 -37.99 -2.93 -22.08
CA THR A 96 -39.19 -3.12 -21.25
C THR A 96 -40.43 -2.51 -21.91
N ALA A 97 -40.33 -1.29 -22.43
CA ALA A 97 -41.45 -0.64 -23.14
C ALA A 97 -41.91 -1.46 -24.36
N LYS A 98 -40.97 -1.97 -25.17
CA LYS A 98 -41.30 -2.83 -26.31
C LYS A 98 -41.98 -4.13 -25.89
N ALA A 99 -41.52 -4.75 -24.80
CA ALA A 99 -42.15 -5.96 -24.27
C ALA A 99 -43.59 -5.69 -23.82
N ASN A 100 -43.87 -4.49 -23.34
CA ASN A 100 -45.22 -4.02 -22.97
C ASN A 100 -46.05 -3.53 -24.18
N GLY A 101 -45.58 -3.74 -25.42
CA GLY A 101 -46.32 -3.38 -26.64
C GLY A 101 -46.19 -1.91 -27.06
N VAL A 102 -45.37 -1.10 -26.39
CA VAL A 102 -45.14 0.30 -26.77
C VAL A 102 -44.29 0.36 -28.03
N THR A 103 -44.81 1.02 -29.07
CA THR A 103 -44.16 1.14 -30.38
C THR A 103 -44.18 2.57 -30.91
N GLY A 104 -43.41 2.86 -31.95
CA GLY A 104 -43.40 4.16 -32.60
C GLY A 104 -42.82 5.29 -31.74
N ARG A 105 -43.48 6.45 -31.77
CA ARG A 105 -43.02 7.69 -31.09
C ARG A 105 -43.08 7.59 -29.57
N ASP A 106 -43.92 6.72 -29.03
CA ASP A 106 -44.11 6.57 -27.59
C ASP A 106 -42.86 5.99 -26.88
N LEU A 107 -42.01 5.28 -27.62
CA LEU A 107 -40.72 4.77 -27.16
C LEU A 107 -39.72 5.87 -26.81
N GLU A 108 -39.88 7.09 -27.34
CA GLU A 108 -39.00 8.21 -27.04
C GLU A 108 -39.23 8.75 -25.65
N TYR A 109 -40.49 8.87 -25.21
CA TYR A 109 -40.87 9.29 -23.85
C TYR A 109 -40.38 8.33 -22.77
N TRP A 110 -40.12 7.08 -23.13
CA TRP A 110 -39.60 6.07 -22.21
C TRP A 110 -38.08 6.15 -22.00
N LYS A 111 -37.36 7.00 -22.75
CA LYS A 111 -35.93 7.25 -22.55
C LYS A 111 -35.76 8.35 -21.52
N LEU A 112 -34.80 8.19 -20.61
CA LEU A 112 -34.40 9.27 -19.71
C LEU A 112 -33.54 10.29 -20.48
N PRO A 113 -33.79 11.59 -20.32
CA PRO A 113 -32.96 12.64 -20.90
C PRO A 113 -31.60 12.70 -20.20
N ASP A 114 -30.53 12.79 -20.99
CA ASP A 114 -29.16 13.03 -20.47
C ASP A 114 -28.82 14.50 -20.71
N LEU A 115 -29.24 15.34 -19.77
CA LEU A 115 -29.09 16.80 -19.84
C LEU A 115 -27.64 17.26 -20.07
N ARG A 116 -26.66 16.48 -19.55
CA ARG A 116 -25.24 16.80 -19.72
C ARG A 116 -24.81 16.57 -21.16
N GLU A 117 -25.25 15.47 -21.76
CA GLU A 117 -24.95 15.14 -23.15
C GLU A 117 -25.69 16.05 -24.12
N GLU A 118 -26.97 16.36 -23.87
CA GLU A 118 -27.75 17.32 -24.64
C GLU A 118 -27.07 18.68 -24.69
N LYS A 119 -26.70 19.23 -23.53
CA LYS A 119 -25.96 20.50 -23.43
C LYS A 119 -24.61 20.45 -24.16
N ARG A 120 -23.93 19.28 -24.15
CA ARG A 120 -22.68 19.09 -24.88
C ARG A 120 -22.93 19.18 -26.39
N LEU A 121 -23.98 18.53 -26.89
CA LEU A 121 -24.37 18.51 -28.30
C LEU A 121 -24.79 19.90 -28.79
N GLU A 122 -25.60 20.61 -28.02
CA GLU A 122 -26.01 21.99 -28.30
C GLU A 122 -24.80 22.92 -28.45
N ARG A 123 -23.87 22.86 -27.48
CA ARG A 123 -22.63 23.65 -27.53
C ARG A 123 -21.79 23.33 -28.76
N VAL A 124 -21.68 22.05 -29.12
CA VAL A 124 -20.95 21.62 -30.33
C VAL A 124 -21.64 22.15 -31.58
N ALA A 125 -22.96 22.06 -31.67
CA ALA A 125 -23.74 22.55 -32.81
C ALA A 125 -23.61 24.07 -32.94
N TYR A 126 -23.74 24.81 -31.85
CA TYR A 126 -23.56 26.26 -31.80
C TYR A 126 -22.16 26.69 -32.27
N ASN A 127 -21.10 26.04 -31.75
CA ASN A 127 -19.73 26.33 -32.17
C ASN A 127 -19.49 26.00 -33.65
N ARG A 128 -20.08 24.91 -34.16
CA ARG A 128 -20.01 24.54 -35.58
C ARG A 128 -20.69 25.57 -36.48
N LYS A 129 -21.88 26.07 -36.09
CA LYS A 129 -22.58 27.16 -36.80
C LYS A 129 -21.72 28.43 -36.89
N ARG A 130 -20.90 28.71 -35.88
CA ARG A 130 -19.97 29.86 -35.85
C ARG A 130 -18.63 29.61 -36.56
N GLY A 131 -18.41 28.44 -37.16
CA GLY A 131 -17.10 28.07 -37.72
C GLY A 131 -15.99 27.87 -36.68
N LYS A 132 -16.33 27.86 -35.38
CA LYS A 132 -15.43 27.63 -34.24
C LYS A 132 -15.50 26.18 -33.73
N GLY A 133 -16.06 25.29 -34.53
CA GLY A 133 -16.08 23.87 -34.24
C GLY A 133 -14.67 23.26 -34.36
N PRO A 134 -14.41 22.14 -33.67
CA PRO A 134 -13.17 21.41 -33.87
C PRO A 134 -13.07 20.96 -35.35
N PRO A 135 -11.88 21.07 -35.98
CA PRO A 135 -11.68 20.57 -37.34
C PRO A 135 -11.82 19.05 -37.38
N LYS A 136 -12.08 18.51 -38.56
CA LYS A 136 -12.11 17.06 -38.76
C LYS A 136 -10.73 16.46 -38.48
N LYS A 137 -10.71 15.25 -37.93
CA LYS A 137 -9.47 14.53 -37.60
C LYS A 137 -8.60 14.41 -38.86
N GLY A 138 -7.34 14.85 -38.77
CA GLY A 138 -6.41 14.86 -39.91
C GLY A 138 -6.50 16.10 -40.82
N GLU A 139 -7.45 17.00 -40.60
CA GLU A 139 -7.64 18.24 -41.37
C GLU A 139 -7.31 19.50 -40.53
N GLY A 140 -6.50 19.33 -39.47
CA GLY A 140 -6.02 20.45 -38.67
C GLY A 140 -5.07 21.35 -39.46
N ARG A 141 -4.90 22.59 -39.00
CA ARG A 141 -4.01 23.57 -39.65
C ARG A 141 -2.59 23.04 -39.91
N ARG A 142 -2.04 22.26 -38.96
CA ARG A 142 -0.70 21.65 -39.08
C ARG A 142 -0.62 20.55 -40.14
N SER A 143 -1.69 19.78 -40.37
CA SER A 143 -1.69 18.72 -41.38
C SER A 143 -1.90 19.26 -42.80
N GLN A 144 -2.56 20.41 -42.94
CA GLN A 144 -2.64 21.13 -44.22
C GLN A 144 -1.30 21.74 -44.64
N LEU A 145 -0.46 22.16 -43.68
CA LEU A 145 0.86 22.75 -43.96
C LEU A 145 1.78 21.81 -44.75
N LYS A 146 1.74 20.50 -44.48
CA LYS A 146 2.59 19.49 -45.14
C LYS A 146 2.19 19.20 -46.59
N LYS A 147 0.96 19.56 -47.00
CA LYS A 147 0.47 19.38 -48.38
C LYS A 147 0.78 20.57 -49.30
N ARG A 148 1.26 21.70 -48.76
CA ARG A 148 1.61 22.90 -49.53
C ARG A 148 3.05 22.86 -50.06
N ARG A 149 3.44 21.75 -50.69
CA ARG A 149 4.77 21.57 -51.28
C ARG A 149 4.63 21.03 -52.70
#